data_AF-A0A1I4Q3U3-F1
#
_entry.id   AF-A0A1I4Q3U3-F1
#
_cell.length_a   1.000
_cell.length_b   1.000
_cell.length_c   1.000
_cell.angle_alpha   90.00
_cell.angle_beta   90.00
_cell.angle_gamma   90.00
#
_symmetry.space_group_name_H-M   'P 1'
#
loop_
_entity.id
_entity.type
_entity.pdbx_description
1 polymer ?
#
loop_
_entity_poly.entity_id
_entity_poly.type
_entity_poly.pdbx_seq_one_letter_code
_entity_poly.pdbx_strand_id
1 'polypeptide(L)'
;MSSWRDAILNEFVPNVSKLTLVADPDGLLTEEKLALELRGRGFDLIEFNDPIEFRYAYESLYRSILDRGEHTDLAVILHLQDTELESLPYDLLQAGRKLSFNLGDLFPNLSYSVIEKLDRSLLDALFEAQRKSPLDRMGDNATKDFILRHVFGIAAELIVNEVELLRALLHLHYGKLQIPLMLAQRFVQVLKSHDGFKVWPLEEIVPNEKAFFAFLQERWPLS
;
A
#
# COMPACT_ATOMS: atom_id res chain seq x y z
N MET A 1 14.57 6.39 -9.46
CA MET A 1 14.46 5.35 -8.41
C MET A 1 13.27 4.50 -8.80
N SER A 2 13.38 3.18 -8.75
CA SER A 2 12.25 2.29 -9.07
C SER A 2 11.29 2.25 -7.89
N SER A 3 10.08 2.76 -8.08
CA SER A 3 8.93 2.65 -7.19
C SER A 3 8.29 1.26 -7.29
N TRP A 4 7.33 0.96 -6.39
CA TRP A 4 6.53 -0.26 -6.52
C TRP A 4 5.71 -0.28 -7.81
N ARG A 5 5.32 0.90 -8.34
CA ARG A 5 4.61 1.02 -9.62
C ARG A 5 5.46 0.50 -10.77
N ASP A 6 6.77 0.75 -10.74
CA ASP A 6 7.68 0.26 -11.77
C ASP A 6 7.71 -1.27 -11.81
N ALA A 7 7.58 -1.94 -10.65
CA ALA A 7 7.50 -3.41 -10.59
C ALA A 7 6.27 -3.95 -11.34
N ILE A 8 5.13 -3.25 -11.26
CA ILE A 8 3.90 -3.60 -11.99
C ILE A 8 4.05 -3.22 -13.46
N LEU A 9 4.43 -1.97 -13.74
CA LEU A 9 4.53 -1.41 -15.08
C LEU A 9 5.48 -2.21 -15.98
N ASN A 10 6.56 -2.80 -15.45
CA ASN A 10 7.49 -3.60 -16.22
C ASN A 10 6.85 -4.87 -16.83
N GLU A 11 5.76 -5.37 -16.25
CA GLU A 11 5.01 -6.50 -16.80
C GLU A 11 4.08 -6.08 -17.96
N PHE A 12 3.72 -4.81 -18.05
CA PHE A 12 2.88 -4.23 -19.10
C PHE A 12 3.72 -3.78 -20.30
N VAL A 13 4.10 -4.76 -21.12
CA VAL A 13 4.82 -4.55 -22.39
C VAL A 13 3.79 -4.42 -23.53
N PRO A 14 3.74 -3.28 -24.25
CA PRO A 14 2.80 -3.08 -25.35
C PRO A 14 2.99 -4.07 -26.50
N ASN A 15 1.92 -4.35 -27.23
CA ASN A 15 1.83 -5.24 -28.39
C ASN A 15 2.18 -6.72 -28.12
N VAL A 16 2.28 -7.13 -26.86
CA VAL A 16 2.51 -8.54 -26.50
C VAL A 16 1.20 -9.34 -26.50
N SER A 17 0.12 -8.74 -25.99
CA SER A 17 -1.19 -9.37 -25.96
C SER A 17 -2.29 -8.33 -26.04
N LYS A 18 -3.21 -8.53 -26.99
CA LYS A 18 -4.39 -7.64 -27.17
C LYS A 18 -5.32 -7.63 -25.96
N LEU A 19 -5.28 -8.70 -25.15
CA LEU A 19 -6.05 -8.85 -23.92
C LEU A 19 -5.13 -9.31 -22.79
N THR A 20 -5.11 -8.54 -21.71
CA THR A 20 -4.42 -8.87 -20.46
C THR A 20 -5.46 -8.91 -19.34
N LEU A 21 -5.54 -10.02 -18.63
CA LEU A 21 -6.40 -10.22 -17.48
C LEU A 21 -5.54 -10.08 -16.22
N VAL A 22 -5.92 -9.19 -15.32
CA VAL A 22 -5.09 -8.82 -14.16
C VAL A 22 -5.86 -9.09 -12.88
N ALA A 23 -5.40 -10.05 -12.07
CA ALA A 23 -5.87 -10.21 -10.71
C ALA A 23 -5.21 -9.14 -9.80
N ASP A 24 -6.03 -8.33 -9.14
CA ASP A 24 -5.62 -7.22 -8.29
C ASP A 24 -6.50 -7.15 -7.03
N PRO A 25 -6.35 -8.12 -6.10
CA PRO A 25 -7.16 -8.18 -4.88
C PRO A 25 -6.96 -6.97 -3.94
N ASP A 26 -5.83 -6.27 -4.06
CA ASP A 26 -5.49 -5.11 -3.22
C ASP A 26 -5.84 -3.76 -3.89
N GLY A 27 -6.35 -3.80 -5.12
CA GLY A 27 -6.72 -2.60 -5.89
C GLY A 27 -5.53 -1.70 -6.22
N LEU A 28 -4.34 -2.25 -6.42
CA LEU A 28 -3.12 -1.53 -6.78
C LEU A 28 -3.28 -0.74 -8.08
N LEU A 29 -3.94 -1.32 -9.09
CA LEU A 29 -4.16 -0.70 -10.41
C LEU A 29 -5.22 0.40 -10.39
N THR A 30 -5.97 0.57 -9.29
CA THR A 30 -6.89 1.71 -9.09
C THR A 30 -6.16 3.00 -8.70
N GLU A 31 -4.86 2.91 -8.38
CA GLU A 31 -4.07 4.08 -8.04
C GLU A 31 -3.88 4.99 -9.26
N GLU A 32 -4.20 6.27 -9.10
CA GLU A 32 -4.34 7.22 -10.22
C GLU A 32 -3.07 7.34 -11.07
N LYS A 33 -1.87 7.42 -10.44
CA LYS A 33 -0.62 7.56 -11.18
C LYS A 33 -0.32 6.31 -12.00
N LEU A 34 -0.49 5.13 -11.41
CA LEU A 34 -0.29 3.86 -12.10
C LEU A 34 -1.28 3.71 -13.27
N ALA A 35 -2.57 4.00 -13.05
CA ALA A 35 -3.58 3.95 -14.09
C ALA A 35 -3.28 4.92 -15.25
N LEU A 36 -2.82 6.13 -14.94
CA LEU A 36 -2.43 7.13 -15.94
C LEU A 36 -1.21 6.67 -16.75
N GLU A 37 -0.21 6.09 -16.10
CA GLU A 37 0.99 5.58 -16.77
C GLU A 37 0.67 4.37 -17.67
N LEU A 38 -0.22 3.48 -17.25
CA LEU A 38 -0.71 2.36 -18.08
C LEU A 38 -1.43 2.88 -19.33
N ARG A 39 -2.34 3.84 -19.18
CA ARG A 39 -3.00 4.50 -20.32
C ARG A 39 -2.01 5.20 -21.24
N GLY A 40 -1.00 5.87 -20.68
CA GLY A 40 0.08 6.49 -21.43
C GLY A 40 0.92 5.48 -22.24
N ARG A 41 0.94 4.21 -21.84
CA ARG A 41 1.58 3.10 -22.58
C ARG A 41 0.66 2.44 -23.60
N GLY A 42 -0.57 2.93 -23.77
CA GLY A 42 -1.56 2.39 -24.70
C GLY A 42 -2.42 1.26 -24.12
N PHE A 43 -2.40 1.07 -22.79
CA PHE A 43 -3.30 0.13 -22.11
C PHE A 43 -4.59 0.81 -21.71
N ASP A 44 -5.69 0.33 -22.25
CA ASP A 44 -7.00 0.69 -21.71
C ASP A 44 -7.33 -0.20 -20.51
N LEU A 45 -7.90 0.42 -19.48
CA LEU A 45 -8.20 -0.24 -18.20
C LEU A 45 -9.72 -0.38 -18.04
N ILE A 46 -10.20 -1.60 -17.86
CA ILE A 46 -11.61 -1.89 -17.57
C ILE A 46 -11.68 -2.71 -16.29
N GLU A 47 -12.44 -2.22 -15.31
CA GLU A 47 -12.77 -2.98 -14.12
C GLU A 47 -13.87 -3.99 -14.43
N PHE A 48 -13.65 -5.23 -14.01
CA PHE A 48 -14.62 -6.30 -14.12
C PHE A 48 -15.49 -6.32 -12.86
N ASN A 49 -16.78 -6.00 -13.03
CA ASN A 49 -17.78 -6.03 -11.95
C ASN A 49 -18.81 -7.15 -12.15
N ASP A 50 -19.30 -7.30 -13.38
CA ASP A 50 -20.29 -8.30 -13.75
C ASP A 50 -20.01 -8.83 -15.18
N PRO A 51 -20.16 -10.15 -15.44
CA PRO A 51 -19.90 -10.74 -16.75
C PRO A 51 -20.71 -10.11 -17.90
N ILE A 52 -21.97 -9.71 -17.66
CA ILE A 52 -22.86 -9.15 -18.68
C ILE A 52 -22.43 -7.72 -19.01
N GLU A 53 -22.20 -6.90 -17.99
CA GLU A 53 -21.71 -5.52 -18.18
C GLU A 53 -20.36 -5.52 -18.90
N PHE A 54 -19.44 -6.38 -18.45
CA PHE A 54 -18.13 -6.52 -19.06
C PHE A 54 -18.22 -6.99 -20.52
N ARG A 55 -19.05 -8.00 -20.81
CA ARG A 55 -19.24 -8.49 -22.19
C ARG A 55 -19.77 -7.39 -23.09
N TYR A 56 -20.74 -6.60 -22.62
CA TYR A 56 -21.28 -5.48 -23.37
C TYR A 56 -20.23 -4.41 -23.64
N ALA A 57 -19.44 -4.03 -22.63
CA ALA A 57 -18.36 -3.05 -22.76
C ALA A 57 -17.29 -3.53 -23.74
N TYR A 58 -16.85 -4.79 -23.60
CA TYR A 58 -15.86 -5.41 -24.48
C TYR A 58 -16.34 -5.46 -25.95
N GLU A 59 -17.57 -5.93 -26.19
CA GLU A 59 -18.10 -6.01 -27.55
C GLU A 59 -18.33 -4.63 -28.19
N SER A 60 -18.81 -3.67 -27.41
CA SER A 60 -19.09 -2.31 -27.89
C SER A 60 -17.82 -1.53 -28.21
N LEU A 61 -16.80 -1.63 -27.35
CA LEU A 61 -15.60 -0.81 -27.44
C LEU A 61 -14.48 -1.49 -28.24
N TYR A 62 -14.29 -2.80 -28.11
CA TYR A 62 -13.07 -3.46 -28.63
C TYR A 62 -13.30 -4.32 -29.85
N ARG A 63 -14.46 -4.99 -29.98
CA ARG A 63 -14.71 -5.86 -31.12
C ARG A 63 -14.64 -5.09 -32.44
N SER A 64 -15.17 -3.87 -32.48
CA SER A 64 -15.11 -3.00 -33.65
C SER A 64 -13.69 -2.49 -33.99
N ILE A 65 -12.82 -2.30 -32.98
CA ILE A 65 -11.42 -1.89 -33.15
C ILE A 65 -10.59 -3.07 -33.67
N LEU A 66 -10.81 -4.27 -33.11
CA LEU A 66 -10.19 -5.51 -33.55
C LEU A 66 -10.54 -5.85 -35.00
N ASP A 67 -11.81 -5.67 -35.39
CA ASP A 67 -12.28 -5.90 -36.76
C ASP A 67 -11.68 -4.90 -37.77
N ARG A 68 -11.31 -3.69 -37.32
CA ARG A 68 -10.62 -2.67 -38.12
C ARG A 68 -9.09 -2.88 -38.22
N GLY A 69 -8.54 -3.83 -37.47
CA GLY A 69 -7.09 -4.08 -37.42
C GLY A 69 -6.31 -3.01 -36.65
N GLU A 70 -6.99 -2.16 -35.88
CA GLU A 70 -6.37 -1.19 -34.99
C GLU A 70 -5.74 -1.90 -33.78
N HIS A 71 -4.59 -1.42 -33.33
CA HIS A 71 -3.81 -2.00 -32.24
C HIS A 71 -4.02 -1.22 -30.95
N THR A 72 -4.77 -1.82 -30.02
CA THR A 72 -4.92 -1.36 -28.63
C THR A 72 -4.75 -2.56 -27.71
N ASP A 73 -3.95 -2.42 -26.66
CA ASP A 73 -3.80 -3.46 -25.64
C ASP A 73 -4.85 -3.21 -24.54
N LEU A 74 -5.80 -4.13 -24.39
CA LEU A 74 -6.78 -4.05 -23.32
C LEU A 74 -6.25 -4.75 -22.06
N ALA A 75 -6.27 -4.07 -20.93
CA ALA A 75 -6.05 -4.66 -19.61
C ALA A 75 -7.36 -4.64 -18.79
N VAL A 76 -7.82 -5.84 -18.43
CA VAL A 76 -9.02 -6.06 -17.62
C VAL A 76 -8.58 -6.29 -16.19
N ILE A 77 -9.01 -5.42 -15.29
CA ILE A 77 -8.69 -5.43 -13.87
C ILE A 77 -9.78 -6.21 -13.15
N LEU A 78 -9.36 -7.25 -12.42
CA LEU A 78 -10.20 -8.13 -11.63
C LEU A 78 -9.86 -7.86 -10.16
N HIS A 79 -10.74 -7.21 -9.42
CA HIS A 79 -10.57 -6.93 -7.99
C HIS A 79 -10.75 -8.16 -7.08
N LEU A 80 -10.47 -9.34 -7.63
CA LEU A 80 -11.05 -10.60 -7.17
C LEU A 80 -10.03 -11.38 -6.35
N GLN A 81 -10.49 -11.93 -5.22
CA GLN A 81 -9.88 -13.15 -4.67
C GLN A 81 -10.18 -14.28 -5.66
N ASP A 82 -9.16 -15.06 -6.04
CA ASP A 82 -9.05 -16.03 -7.16
C ASP A 82 -10.33 -16.73 -7.70
N THR A 83 -11.38 -16.89 -6.90
CA THR A 83 -12.65 -17.55 -7.19
C THR A 83 -13.50 -16.94 -8.32
N GLU A 84 -13.37 -15.66 -8.66
CA GLU A 84 -14.19 -15.04 -9.72
C GLU A 84 -13.49 -14.97 -11.09
N LEU A 85 -12.24 -15.42 -11.20
CA LEU A 85 -11.61 -15.60 -12.52
C LEU A 85 -12.39 -16.59 -13.38
N GLU A 86 -13.05 -17.59 -12.77
CA GLU A 86 -13.91 -18.55 -13.48
C GLU A 86 -15.24 -17.94 -13.98
N SER A 87 -15.61 -16.74 -13.52
CA SER A 87 -16.82 -16.03 -13.98
C SER A 87 -16.61 -15.29 -15.29
N LEU A 88 -15.36 -15.10 -15.72
CA LEU A 88 -15.05 -14.51 -17.02
C LEU A 88 -15.48 -15.45 -18.15
N PRO A 89 -15.94 -14.90 -19.29
CA PRO A 89 -16.20 -15.70 -20.49
C PRO A 89 -14.99 -16.55 -20.88
N TYR A 90 -15.23 -17.84 -21.12
CA TYR A 90 -14.16 -18.84 -21.33
C TYR A 90 -13.24 -18.52 -22.52
N ASP A 91 -13.79 -17.92 -23.57
CA ASP A 91 -13.04 -17.45 -24.75
C ASP A 91 -12.00 -16.38 -24.37
N LEU A 92 -12.37 -15.45 -23.48
CA LEU A 92 -11.48 -14.39 -23.00
C LEU A 92 -10.44 -14.94 -22.03
N LEU A 93 -10.81 -15.91 -21.18
CA LEU A 93 -9.89 -16.60 -20.29
C LEU A 93 -8.80 -17.39 -21.03
N GLN A 94 -9.13 -17.96 -22.19
CA GLN A 94 -8.15 -18.67 -23.03
C GLN A 94 -7.28 -17.73 -23.86
N ALA A 95 -7.85 -16.63 -24.36
CA ALA A 95 -7.13 -15.71 -25.24
C ALA A 95 -6.26 -14.69 -24.47
N GLY A 96 -6.61 -14.37 -23.23
CA GLY A 96 -5.96 -13.33 -22.44
C GLY A 96 -4.66 -13.78 -21.76
N ARG A 97 -3.64 -12.92 -21.79
CA ARG A 97 -2.46 -13.04 -20.92
C ARG A 97 -2.89 -12.80 -19.49
N LYS A 98 -2.50 -13.67 -18.55
CA LYS A 98 -2.87 -13.52 -17.14
C LYS A 98 -1.72 -12.94 -16.33
N LEU A 99 -2.01 -11.92 -15.53
CA LEU A 99 -1.12 -11.31 -14.55
C LEU A 99 -1.81 -11.30 -13.18
N SER A 100 -1.01 -11.27 -12.13
CA SER A 100 -1.50 -11.11 -10.76
C SER A 100 -0.58 -10.17 -10.01
N PHE A 101 -1.15 -9.21 -9.29
CA PHE A 101 -0.42 -8.28 -8.45
C PHE A 101 -1.11 -8.19 -7.09
N ASN A 102 -0.33 -8.38 -6.04
CA ASN A 102 -0.78 -8.21 -4.67
C ASN A 102 0.34 -7.60 -3.82
N LEU A 103 -0.02 -7.09 -2.65
CA LEU A 103 0.91 -6.50 -1.69
C LEU A 103 1.93 -7.53 -1.18
N GLY A 104 1.59 -8.81 -1.14
CA GLY A 104 2.51 -9.88 -0.73
C GLY A 104 3.70 -10.00 -1.68
N ASP A 105 3.46 -9.94 -2.99
CA ASP A 105 4.51 -9.98 -4.02
C ASP A 105 5.34 -8.69 -4.04
N LEU A 106 4.72 -7.54 -3.77
CA LEU A 106 5.42 -6.25 -3.68
C LEU A 106 6.26 -6.12 -2.40
N PHE A 107 5.86 -6.76 -1.31
CA PHE A 107 6.49 -6.66 0.01
C PHE A 107 6.75 -8.06 0.61
N PRO A 108 7.58 -8.89 -0.04
CA PRO A 108 7.67 -10.34 0.24
C PRO A 108 8.17 -10.70 1.64
N ASN A 109 8.91 -9.79 2.28
CA ASN A 109 9.47 -10.01 3.61
C ASN A 109 8.65 -9.35 4.73
N LEU A 110 7.58 -8.64 4.40
CA LEU A 110 6.72 -7.96 5.38
C LEU A 110 5.42 -8.75 5.56
N SER A 111 4.79 -8.60 6.74
CA SER A 111 3.52 -9.25 7.01
C SER A 111 2.39 -8.60 6.23
N TYR A 112 1.77 -9.37 5.32
CA TYR A 112 0.61 -8.95 4.53
C TYR A 112 -0.52 -8.37 5.40
N SER A 113 -0.81 -8.98 6.56
CA SER A 113 -1.87 -8.54 7.49
C SER A 113 -1.64 -7.13 8.09
N VAL A 114 -0.41 -6.64 8.01
CA VAL A 114 -0.02 -5.29 8.41
C VAL A 114 -0.08 -4.37 7.20
N ILE A 115 0.48 -4.79 6.06
CA ILE A 115 0.56 -3.96 4.85
C ILE A 115 -0.83 -3.67 4.27
N GLU A 116 -1.73 -4.66 4.25
CA GLU A 116 -3.12 -4.52 3.75
C GLU A 116 -3.90 -3.38 4.45
N LYS A 117 -3.48 -3.00 5.67
CA LYS A 117 -4.14 -1.99 6.50
C LYS A 117 -3.46 -0.62 6.45
N LEU A 118 -2.36 -0.50 5.71
CA LEU A 118 -1.67 0.77 5.53
C LEU A 118 -2.38 1.62 4.49
N ASP A 119 -2.33 2.93 4.70
CA ASP A 119 -2.74 3.86 3.65
C ASP A 119 -1.78 3.78 2.46
N ARG A 120 -2.33 3.86 1.24
CA ARG A 120 -1.57 3.76 -0.01
C ARG A 120 -0.45 4.81 -0.12
N SER A 121 -0.60 5.97 0.52
CA SER A 121 0.43 7.02 0.57
C SER A 121 1.72 6.57 1.26
N LEU A 122 1.67 5.55 2.11
CA LEU A 122 2.84 5.01 2.81
C LEU A 122 3.62 3.98 1.98
N LEU A 123 3.03 3.44 0.91
CA LEU A 123 3.64 2.37 0.12
C LEU A 123 4.93 2.81 -0.58
N ASP A 124 5.01 4.06 -1.04
CA ASP A 124 6.23 4.60 -1.67
C ASP A 124 7.41 4.62 -0.67
N ALA A 125 7.16 5.13 0.53
CA ALA A 125 8.18 5.19 1.59
C ALA A 125 8.57 3.78 2.07
N LEU A 126 7.58 2.89 2.20
CA LEU A 126 7.80 1.51 2.60
C LEU A 126 8.61 0.73 1.55
N PHE A 127 8.31 0.93 0.27
CA PHE A 127 9.00 0.27 -0.83
C PHE A 127 10.48 0.70 -0.91
N GLU A 128 10.75 1.98 -0.69
CA GLU A 128 12.11 2.49 -0.60
C GLU A 128 12.84 1.98 0.64
N ALA A 129 12.16 1.84 1.78
CA ALA A 129 12.73 1.29 3.00
C ALA A 129 13.16 -0.17 2.83
N GLN A 130 12.32 -1.03 2.25
CA GLN A 130 12.67 -2.44 2.04
C GLN A 130 13.84 -2.63 1.08
N ARG A 131 14.01 -1.75 0.09
CA ARG A 131 15.13 -1.83 -0.86
C ARG A 131 16.48 -1.49 -0.23
N LYS A 132 16.49 -0.71 0.85
CA LYS A 132 17.70 -0.21 1.52
C LYS A 132 18.16 -1.10 2.66
N SER A 133 17.27 -1.95 3.18
CA SER A 133 17.54 -2.80 4.33
C SER A 133 17.36 -4.27 3.92
N PRO A 134 18.37 -5.14 4.08
CA PRO A 134 18.13 -6.57 3.94
C PRO A 134 17.12 -7.02 5.00
N LEU A 135 16.02 -7.59 4.54
CA LEU A 135 14.92 -8.05 5.38
C LEU A 135 14.89 -9.57 5.37
N ASP A 136 15.04 -10.18 6.55
CA ASP A 136 14.50 -11.51 6.79
C ASP A 136 12.97 -11.43 6.85
N ARG A 137 12.28 -12.54 6.59
CA ARG A 137 10.81 -12.58 6.68
C ARG A 137 10.34 -12.19 8.08
N MET A 138 9.48 -11.18 8.15
CA MET A 138 8.99 -10.59 9.40
C MET A 138 7.56 -11.02 9.70
N GLY A 139 7.28 -11.29 10.98
CA GLY A 139 5.91 -11.35 11.50
C GLY A 139 5.33 -9.95 11.73
N ASP A 140 4.09 -9.89 12.21
CA ASP A 140 3.34 -8.63 12.37
C ASP A 140 4.07 -7.59 13.22
N ASN A 141 4.56 -7.96 14.40
CA ASN A 141 5.23 -7.01 15.29
C ASN A 141 6.54 -6.49 14.70
N ALA A 142 7.35 -7.38 14.12
CA ALA A 142 8.59 -7.00 13.45
C ALA A 142 8.33 -6.09 12.23
N THR A 143 7.26 -6.36 11.49
CA THR A 143 6.82 -5.50 10.38
C THR A 143 6.41 -4.11 10.87
N LYS A 144 5.63 -4.03 11.96
CA LYS A 144 5.23 -2.74 12.57
C LYS A 144 6.45 -1.97 13.08
N ASP A 145 7.40 -2.64 13.73
CA ASP A 145 8.65 -2.03 14.21
C ASP A 145 9.51 -1.52 13.04
N PHE A 146 9.57 -2.29 11.95
CA PHE A 146 10.25 -1.88 10.72
C PHE A 146 9.63 -0.61 10.12
N ILE A 147 8.29 -0.56 10.00
CA ILE A 147 7.59 0.62 9.48
C ILE A 147 7.80 1.83 10.39
N LEU A 148 7.66 1.66 11.71
CA LEU A 148 7.94 2.73 12.69
C LEU A 148 9.35 3.30 12.50
N ARG A 149 10.36 2.43 12.39
CA ARG A 149 11.76 2.87 12.25
C ARG A 149 12.06 3.53 10.91
N HIS A 150 11.64 2.91 9.81
CA HIS A 150 12.11 3.31 8.48
C HIS A 150 11.17 4.25 7.72
N VAL A 151 9.88 4.28 8.08
CA VAL A 151 8.90 5.20 7.47
C VAL A 151 8.63 6.39 8.40
N PHE A 152 8.49 6.16 9.70
CA PHE A 152 8.21 7.22 10.68
C PHE A 152 9.45 7.72 11.43
N GLY A 153 10.64 7.14 11.22
CA GLY A 153 11.86 7.57 11.91
C GLY A 153 11.88 7.28 13.40
N ILE A 154 11.02 6.37 13.88
CA ILE A 154 10.84 6.04 15.30
C ILE A 154 11.45 4.68 15.59
N ALA A 155 12.64 4.68 16.17
CA ALA A 155 13.28 3.51 16.76
C ALA A 155 12.83 3.38 18.22
N ALA A 156 11.64 2.79 18.45
CA ALA A 156 11.00 2.75 19.76
C ALA A 156 11.87 2.07 20.84
N GLU A 157 12.64 1.06 20.46
CA GLU A 157 13.58 0.35 21.33
C GLU A 157 14.79 1.18 21.80
N LEU A 158 15.08 2.30 21.13
CA LEU A 158 16.18 3.20 21.49
C LEU A 158 15.72 4.34 22.40
N ILE A 159 14.42 4.44 22.70
CA ILE A 159 13.86 5.47 23.57
C ILE A 159 13.94 5.00 25.01
N VAL A 160 14.96 5.46 25.72
CA VAL A 160 15.26 5.06 27.11
C VAL A 160 15.01 6.16 28.13
N ASN A 161 14.76 7.40 27.69
CA ASN A 161 14.46 8.53 28.58
C ASN A 161 13.39 9.48 28.01
N GLU A 162 12.90 10.40 28.86
CA GLU A 162 11.83 11.35 28.51
C GLU A 162 12.22 12.33 27.39
N VAL A 163 13.50 12.69 27.27
CA VAL A 163 13.97 13.61 26.22
C VAL A 163 13.87 12.95 24.85
N GLU A 164 14.26 11.68 24.76
CA GLU A 164 14.13 10.87 23.53
C GLU A 164 12.66 10.62 23.19
N LEU A 165 11.82 10.32 24.18
CA LEU A 165 10.39 10.15 23.99
C LEU A 165 9.76 11.43 23.45
N LEU A 166 10.05 12.57 24.07
CA LEU A 166 9.54 13.86 23.65
C LEU A 166 9.99 14.19 22.22
N ARG A 167 11.26 13.92 21.87
CA ARG A 167 11.77 14.12 20.52
C ARG A 167 11.03 13.25 19.50
N ALA A 168 10.78 11.98 19.82
CA ALA A 168 10.06 11.06 18.96
C ALA A 168 8.60 11.50 18.76
N LEU A 169 7.90 11.92 19.82
CA LEU A 169 6.52 12.42 19.74
C LEU A 169 6.42 13.75 18.98
N LEU A 170 7.38 14.67 19.17
CA LEU A 170 7.46 15.88 18.36
C LEU A 170 7.68 15.53 16.89
N HIS A 171 8.62 14.64 16.58
CA HIS A 171 8.86 14.22 15.20
C HIS A 171 7.60 13.60 14.56
N LEU A 172 6.89 12.76 15.31
CA LEU A 172 5.64 12.13 14.90
C LEU A 172 4.56 13.17 14.58
N HIS A 173 4.29 14.08 15.51
CA HIS A 173 3.16 15.01 15.41
C HIS A 173 3.41 16.24 14.54
N TYR A 174 4.66 16.68 14.40
CA TYR A 174 5.04 17.66 13.38
C TYR A 174 5.22 17.03 11.99
N GLY A 175 5.25 15.70 11.92
CA GLY A 175 5.30 14.96 10.67
C GLY A 175 4.05 15.20 9.82
N LYS A 176 4.21 15.13 8.50
CA LYS A 176 3.08 15.22 7.57
C LYS A 176 2.28 13.91 7.46
N LEU A 177 2.86 12.81 7.96
CA LEU A 177 2.27 11.48 7.87
C LEU A 177 1.47 11.20 9.14
N GLN A 178 0.19 10.88 8.96
CA GLN A 178 -0.63 10.38 10.04
C GLN A 178 -0.22 8.94 10.35
N ILE A 179 0.02 8.66 11.63
CA ILE A 179 0.38 7.30 12.06
C ILE A 179 -0.86 6.41 12.10
N PRO A 180 -0.88 5.26 11.39
CA PRO A 180 -1.94 4.28 11.53
C PRO A 180 -2.08 3.80 12.97
N LEU A 181 -3.31 3.60 13.43
CA LEU A 181 -3.60 3.23 14.83
C LEU A 181 -2.84 1.97 15.27
N MET A 182 -2.67 0.96 14.41
CA MET A 182 -1.90 -0.23 14.78
C MET A 182 -0.41 0.03 15.03
N LEU A 183 0.17 1.03 14.37
CA LEU A 183 1.56 1.43 14.58
C LEU A 183 1.68 2.25 15.86
N ALA A 184 0.72 3.14 16.12
CA ALA A 184 0.62 3.87 17.39
C ALA A 184 0.47 2.90 18.57
N GLN A 185 -0.41 1.90 18.48
CA GLN A 185 -0.57 0.85 19.48
C GLN A 185 0.70 0.04 19.70
N ARG A 186 1.40 -0.33 18.62
CA ARG A 186 2.70 -1.01 18.73
C ARG A 186 3.73 -0.13 19.41
N PHE A 187 3.79 1.15 19.05
CA PHE A 187 4.72 2.11 19.65
C PHE A 187 4.48 2.25 21.16
N VAL A 188 3.23 2.45 21.58
CA VAL A 188 2.83 2.47 22.99
C VAL A 188 3.22 1.19 23.71
N GLN A 189 3.00 0.01 23.10
CA GLN A 189 3.35 -1.28 23.68
C GLN A 189 4.86 -1.38 23.98
N VAL A 190 5.71 -0.91 23.06
CA VAL A 190 7.17 -0.92 23.25
C VAL A 190 7.60 0.09 24.31
N LEU A 191 6.98 1.27 24.36
CA LEU A 191 7.29 2.25 25.41
C LEU A 191 6.87 1.76 26.80
N LYS A 192 5.72 1.08 26.92
CA LYS A 192 5.22 0.56 28.19
C LYS A 192 6.04 -0.56 28.82
N SER A 193 6.92 -1.22 28.05
CA SER A 193 7.88 -2.16 28.63
C SER A 193 8.96 -1.46 29.46
N HIS A 194 9.12 -0.14 29.30
CA HIS A 194 10.05 0.67 30.07
C HIS A 194 9.33 1.31 31.26
N ASP A 195 9.79 0.99 32.48
CA ASP A 195 9.19 1.49 33.72
C ASP A 195 9.17 3.03 33.81
N GLY A 196 10.10 3.71 33.14
CA GLY A 196 10.22 5.17 33.12
C GLY A 196 9.04 5.90 32.49
N PHE A 197 8.22 5.24 31.66
CA PHE A 197 7.10 5.89 30.95
C PHE A 197 5.72 5.57 31.52
N LYS A 198 5.62 4.86 32.66
CA LYS A 198 4.33 4.47 33.26
C LYS A 198 3.41 5.64 33.62
N VAL A 199 3.98 6.81 33.90
CA VAL A 199 3.23 8.02 34.30
C VAL A 199 2.77 8.83 33.08
N TRP A 200 3.27 8.50 31.89
CA TRP A 200 2.92 9.20 30.65
C TRP A 200 1.60 8.66 30.09
N PRO A 201 0.66 9.53 29.63
CA PRO A 201 -0.60 9.11 29.02
C PRO A 201 -0.39 8.66 27.56
N LEU A 202 0.46 7.65 27.36
CA LEU A 202 0.94 7.22 26.04
C LEU A 202 -0.19 6.83 25.08
N GLU A 203 -1.23 6.15 25.58
CA GLU A 203 -2.43 5.80 24.80
C GLU A 203 -3.14 7.01 24.20
N GLU A 204 -3.08 8.15 24.87
CA GLU A 204 -3.79 9.36 24.47
C GLU A 204 -2.91 10.21 23.55
N ILE A 205 -1.64 10.41 23.93
CA ILE A 205 -0.76 11.36 23.25
C ILE A 205 -0.07 10.80 22.02
N VAL A 206 0.12 9.47 21.91
CA VAL A 206 0.76 8.88 20.73
C VAL A 206 -0.12 8.98 19.47
N PRO A 207 -1.40 8.57 19.50
CA PRO A 207 -2.25 8.62 18.30
C PRO A 207 -2.90 9.99 18.06
N ASN A 208 -2.84 10.94 19.01
CA ASN A 208 -3.58 12.20 18.92
C ASN A 208 -2.70 13.44 19.16
N GLU A 209 -2.46 14.17 18.07
CA GLU A 209 -1.71 15.43 18.05
C GLU A 209 -2.25 16.47 19.04
N LYS A 210 -3.57 16.66 19.10
CA LYS A 210 -4.19 17.65 20.00
C LYS A 210 -3.99 17.28 21.46
N ALA A 211 -4.14 16.00 21.79
CA ALA A 211 -3.90 15.49 23.14
C ALA A 211 -2.43 15.66 23.54
N PHE A 212 -1.51 15.39 22.62
CA PHE A 212 -0.08 15.61 22.84
C PHE A 212 0.25 17.08 23.12
N PHE A 213 -0.22 18.02 22.31
CA PHE A 213 0.06 19.44 22.53
C PHE A 213 -0.60 19.99 23.80
N ALA A 214 -1.80 19.53 24.15
CA ALA A 214 -2.42 19.86 25.43
C ALA A 214 -1.59 19.36 26.61
N PHE A 215 -1.08 18.11 26.52
CA PHE A 215 -0.18 17.54 27.52
C PHE A 215 1.12 18.35 27.67
N LEU A 216 1.71 18.84 26.56
CA LEU A 216 2.89 19.70 26.61
C LEU A 216 2.62 21.03 27.32
N GLN A 217 1.48 21.67 27.02
CA GLN A 217 1.09 22.93 27.66
C GLN A 217 0.88 22.79 29.16
N GLU A 218 0.32 21.67 29.62
CA GLU A 218 0.12 21.38 31.05
C GLU A 218 1.46 21.19 31.79
N ARG A 219 2.40 20.46 31.17
CA ARG A 219 3.68 20.10 31.81
C ARG A 219 4.76 21.18 31.70
N TRP A 220 4.70 22.01 30.66
CA TRP A 220 5.60 23.14 30.43
C TRP A 220 4.81 24.40 30.06
N PRO A 221 4.13 25.03 31.03
CA PRO A 221 3.45 26.30 30.79
C PRO A 221 4.48 27.35 30.37
N LEU A 222 4.21 28.03 29.25
CA LEU A 222 5.01 29.19 28.83
C LEU A 222 4.93 30.24 29.95
N SER A 223 6.08 30.45 30.60
CA SER A 223 6.25 31.43 31.69
C SER A 223 6.43 32.83 31.14
#